data_AF-A0A099NRP8-F1
#
_entry.id   AF-A0A099NRP8-F1
#
_cell.length_a   1.000
_cell.length_b   1.000
_cell.length_c   1.000
_cell.angle_alpha   90.00
_cell.angle_beta   90.00
_cell.angle_gamma   90.00
#
_symmetry.space_group_name_H-M   'P 1'
#
loop_
_entity.id
_entity.type
_entity.pdbx_description
1 polymer ?
#
loop_
_entity_poly.entity_id
_entity_poly.type
_entity_poly.pdbx_seq_one_letter_code
_entity_poly.pdbx_strand_id
1 'polypeptide(L)'
;MDEFYNYHEYACPENDNIIITHHPNPYTSDGTRVVRIPLLPEPSYPQFSTQLPGNEPAAIPSDANHFRGIYTWKGQRFGMGSISPLSNYITRAEFESIVTKINSLLWERFGNTWFNFWWVIINMLMYDLPRGSVRIWKFLTGTKDKLESYINEVNKRFDREDRNIRIVSPEKNGFVSLDWIIPSQAA
;
A
#
# COMPACT_ATOMS: atom_id res chain seq x y z
N MET A 1 -23.27 2.84 -7.63
CA MET A 1 -21.99 2.62 -6.94
C MET A 1 -21.03 3.58 -7.59
N ASP A 2 -20.40 4.45 -6.80
CA ASP A 2 -19.32 5.28 -7.31
C ASP A 2 -18.18 4.36 -7.76
N GLU A 3 -17.62 4.66 -8.92
CA GLU A 3 -16.50 3.89 -9.46
C GLU A 3 -15.29 4.00 -8.51
N PHE A 4 -14.58 2.89 -8.31
CA PHE A 4 -13.42 2.85 -7.42
C PHE A 4 -12.28 3.73 -7.94
N TYR A 5 -11.64 4.48 -7.04
CA TYR A 5 -10.44 5.29 -7.29
C TYR A 5 -9.45 5.18 -6.13
N ASN A 6 -8.19 5.54 -6.37
CA ASN A 6 -7.20 5.58 -5.31
C ASN A 6 -7.32 6.87 -4.47
N TYR A 7 -8.05 6.80 -3.35
CA TYR A 7 -8.27 7.96 -2.47
C TYR A 7 -7.03 8.52 -1.76
N HIS A 8 -5.84 7.93 -1.96
CA HIS A 8 -4.59 8.52 -1.48
C HIS A 8 -4.02 9.56 -2.43
N GLU A 9 -4.51 9.65 -3.67
CA GLU A 9 -4.12 10.72 -4.60
C GLU A 9 -5.00 11.95 -4.46
N TYR A 10 -4.44 13.12 -4.75
CA TYR A 10 -5.17 14.39 -4.67
C TYR A 10 -4.54 15.45 -5.59
N ALA A 11 -5.34 16.41 -6.04
CA ALA A 11 -4.85 17.57 -6.79
C ALA A 11 -3.95 18.45 -5.91
N CYS A 12 -2.85 18.95 -6.46
CA CYS A 12 -1.94 19.81 -5.74
C CYS A 12 -2.65 21.12 -5.34
N PRO A 13 -2.61 21.53 -4.05
CA PRO A 13 -3.32 22.72 -3.58
C PRO A 13 -2.89 24.04 -4.24
N GLU A 14 -1.69 24.09 -4.81
CA GLU A 14 -1.11 25.28 -5.44
C GLU A 14 -1.20 25.22 -6.98
N ASN A 15 -1.56 24.08 -7.55
CA ASN A 15 -1.65 23.88 -8.99
C ASN A 15 -2.52 22.67 -9.32
N ASP A 16 -3.78 22.90 -9.67
CA ASP A 16 -4.77 21.86 -9.98
C ASP A 16 -4.38 20.96 -11.16
N ASN A 17 -3.40 21.35 -11.97
CA ASN A 17 -2.87 20.51 -13.05
C ASN A 17 -1.96 19.38 -12.54
N ILE A 18 -1.55 19.40 -11.28
CA ILE A 18 -0.63 18.42 -10.71
C ILE A 18 -1.42 17.44 -9.86
N ILE A 19 -1.28 16.14 -10.13
CA ILE A 19 -1.85 15.08 -9.30
C ILE A 19 -0.75 14.47 -8.43
N ILE A 20 -0.96 14.49 -7.12
CA ILE A 20 -0.03 13.95 -6.13
C ILE A 20 -0.30 12.46 -5.95
N THR A 21 0.49 11.63 -6.63
CA THR A 21 0.35 10.15 -6.62
C THR A 21 1.35 9.43 -5.69
N HIS A 22 2.26 10.17 -5.07
CA HIS A 22 3.26 9.63 -4.14
C HIS A 22 3.64 10.61 -3.02
N HIS A 23 3.96 10.08 -1.84
CA HIS A 23 4.10 10.84 -0.60
C HIS A 23 5.51 10.71 0.00
N PRO A 24 5.90 11.61 0.93
CA PRO A 24 7.12 11.43 1.70
C PRO A 24 7.13 10.06 2.37
N ASN A 25 8.29 9.40 2.36
CA ASN A 25 8.44 8.11 3.02
C ASN A 25 8.49 8.30 4.55
N PRO A 26 7.53 7.78 5.33
CA PRO A 26 7.57 7.90 6.79
C PRO A 26 8.44 6.81 7.45
N TYR A 27 8.91 5.82 6.68
CA TYR A 27 9.64 4.65 7.20
C TYR A 27 11.16 4.82 7.15
N THR A 28 11.67 5.66 6.24
CA THR A 28 13.11 5.97 6.10
C THR A 28 13.29 7.41 5.58
N SER A 29 14.44 8.01 5.87
CA SER A 29 14.84 9.34 5.41
C SER A 29 15.49 9.35 4.02
N ASP A 30 15.61 8.19 3.38
CA ASP A 30 16.68 7.92 2.41
C ASP A 30 16.28 8.21 0.97
N GLY A 31 15.93 9.46 0.64
CA GLY A 31 15.70 9.84 -0.77
C GLY A 31 14.68 8.96 -1.50
N THR A 32 13.65 8.51 -0.79
CA THR A 32 12.60 7.61 -1.29
C THR A 32 11.21 8.21 -1.09
N ARG A 33 10.24 7.68 -1.81
CA ARG A 33 8.83 8.05 -1.74
C ARG A 33 7.98 6.83 -1.47
N VAL A 34 6.75 7.05 -1.06
CA VAL A 34 5.77 5.99 -0.86
C VAL A 34 4.58 6.20 -1.78
N VAL A 35 4.19 5.13 -2.48
CA VAL A 35 2.92 5.00 -3.17
C VAL A 35 2.02 4.16 -2.27
N ARG A 36 0.87 4.72 -1.87
CA ARG A 36 -0.06 4.03 -0.98
C ARG A 36 -1.16 3.37 -1.78
N ILE A 37 -1.35 2.08 -1.55
CA ILE A 37 -2.47 1.33 -2.11
C ILE A 37 -3.59 1.32 -1.06
N PRO A 38 -4.78 1.81 -1.42
CA PRO A 38 -5.90 1.96 -0.49
C PRO A 38 -6.51 0.62 -0.10
N LEU A 39 -7.23 0.63 1.02
CA LEU A 39 -8.20 -0.39 1.35
C LEU A 39 -9.40 -0.32 0.39
N LEU A 40 -10.03 -1.47 0.13
CA LEU A 40 -11.31 -1.49 -0.57
C LEU A 40 -12.40 -0.87 0.30
N PRO A 41 -13.43 -0.23 -0.30
CA PRO A 41 -14.58 0.23 0.44
C PRO A 41 -15.36 -0.99 0.97
N GLU A 42 -15.58 -1.04 2.28
CA GLU A 42 -16.36 -2.08 2.98
C GLU A 42 -15.76 -3.51 3.02
N PRO A 43 -14.48 -3.71 3.40
CA PRO A 43 -13.94 -5.04 3.44
C PRO A 43 -14.21 -5.66 4.83
N SER A 44 -14.62 -6.92 4.89
CA SER A 44 -14.89 -7.63 6.16
C SER A 44 -13.61 -7.96 6.96
N TYR A 45 -12.45 -7.69 6.36
CA TYR A 45 -11.08 -7.80 6.88
C TYR A 45 -10.19 -6.84 6.06
N PRO A 46 -8.95 -6.52 6.45
CA PRO A 46 -8.10 -5.66 5.62
C PRO A 46 -7.88 -6.25 4.22
N GLN A 47 -8.33 -5.54 3.20
CA GLN A 47 -8.20 -5.93 1.80
C GLN A 47 -7.83 -4.71 0.96
N PHE A 48 -6.76 -4.82 0.18
CA PHE A 48 -6.23 -3.72 -0.63
C PHE A 48 -6.67 -3.83 -2.09
N SER A 49 -6.70 -2.68 -2.79
CA SER A 49 -6.92 -2.65 -4.23
C SER A 49 -5.89 -3.47 -4.99
N THR A 50 -6.35 -4.37 -5.86
CA THR A 50 -5.49 -5.13 -6.78
C THR A 50 -5.15 -4.36 -8.05
N GLN A 51 -5.70 -3.15 -8.21
CA GLN A 51 -5.43 -2.30 -9.36
C GLN A 51 -4.19 -1.44 -9.11
N LEU A 52 -3.27 -1.44 -10.07
CA LEU A 52 -2.10 -0.56 -10.02
C LEU A 52 -2.58 0.90 -10.12
N PRO A 53 -2.09 1.83 -9.27
CA PRO A 53 -2.61 3.20 -9.27
C PRO A 53 -2.46 3.91 -10.62
N GLY A 54 -3.59 4.42 -11.10
CA GLY A 54 -3.79 4.99 -12.44
C GLY A 54 -4.48 4.05 -13.43
N ASN A 55 -4.77 2.81 -13.02
CA ASN A 55 -5.51 1.83 -13.83
C ASN A 55 -6.93 1.56 -13.31
N GLU A 56 -7.33 2.22 -12.22
CA GLU A 56 -8.69 2.18 -11.69
C GLU A 56 -9.72 2.79 -12.66
N PRO A 57 -11.01 2.37 -12.63
CA PRO A 57 -12.04 2.93 -13.51
C PRO A 57 -12.20 4.45 -13.39
N ALA A 58 -12.12 4.99 -12.17
CA ALA A 58 -12.21 6.41 -11.90
C ALA A 58 -10.84 7.11 -11.79
N ALA A 59 -9.78 6.51 -12.35
CA ALA A 59 -8.47 7.16 -12.44
C ALA A 59 -8.53 8.39 -13.36
N ILE A 60 -7.86 9.47 -12.96
CA ILE A 60 -7.69 10.67 -13.79
C ILE A 60 -6.84 10.27 -15.01
N PRO A 61 -7.40 10.38 -16.23
CA PRO A 61 -6.71 9.93 -17.43
C PRO A 61 -5.43 10.73 -17.66
N SER A 62 -4.42 10.07 -18.21
CA SER A 62 -3.17 10.69 -18.64
C SER A 62 -2.91 10.32 -20.11
N ASP A 63 -2.31 11.24 -20.85
CA ASP A 63 -1.92 11.00 -22.25
C ASP A 63 -0.75 10.01 -22.41
N ALA A 64 -0.21 9.48 -21.31
CA ALA A 64 0.95 8.61 -21.27
C ALA A 64 0.56 7.24 -20.72
N ASN A 65 1.17 6.18 -21.26
CA ASN A 65 0.97 4.81 -20.75
C ASN A 65 1.85 4.48 -19.52
N HIS A 66 2.68 5.42 -19.08
CA HIS A 66 3.59 5.28 -17.93
C HIS A 66 3.72 6.62 -17.22
N PHE A 67 4.17 6.59 -15.97
CA PHE A 67 4.37 7.81 -15.20
C PHE A 67 5.41 8.73 -15.84
N ARG A 68 4.99 9.97 -16.12
CA ARG A 68 5.85 11.06 -16.56
C ARG A 68 5.75 12.21 -15.59
N GLY A 69 6.81 12.41 -14.81
CA GLY A 69 6.94 13.54 -13.92
C GLY A 69 7.29 14.82 -14.69
N ILE A 70 6.27 15.53 -15.18
CA ILE A 70 6.41 16.74 -16.01
C ILE A 70 6.54 18.00 -15.13
N TYR A 71 5.81 18.03 -14.01
CA TYR A 71 5.77 19.17 -13.12
C TYR A 71 6.59 18.92 -11.88
N THR A 72 7.19 19.97 -11.31
CA THR A 72 7.92 19.89 -10.04
C THR A 72 7.13 20.56 -8.94
N TRP A 73 6.93 19.86 -7.82
CA TRP A 73 6.35 20.40 -6.60
C TRP A 73 7.13 19.88 -5.38
N LYS A 74 7.53 20.78 -4.47
CA LYS A 74 8.36 20.46 -3.29
C LYS A 74 9.59 19.59 -3.63
N GLY A 75 10.27 19.89 -4.73
CA GLY A 75 11.48 19.18 -5.17
C GLY A 75 11.24 17.76 -5.68
N GLN A 76 10.01 17.40 -6.02
CA GLN A 76 9.62 16.10 -6.57
C GLN A 76 8.84 16.30 -7.86
N ARG A 77 8.98 15.37 -8.79
CA ARG A 77 8.28 15.38 -10.07
C ARG A 77 6.95 14.65 -9.99
N PHE A 78 5.92 15.21 -10.62
CA PHE A 78 4.54 14.72 -10.64
C PHE A 78 3.93 14.84 -12.05
N GLY A 79 2.88 14.07 -12.30
CA GLY A 79 2.11 14.09 -13.55
C GLY A 79 0.79 14.84 -13.40
N MET A 80 -0.01 14.84 -14.48
CA MET A 80 -1.37 15.41 -14.52
C MET A 80 -2.48 14.37 -14.32
N GLY A 81 -2.12 13.09 -14.21
CA GLY A 81 -3.08 11.99 -14.05
C GLY A 81 -2.69 11.06 -12.92
N SER A 82 -3.55 10.08 -12.66
CA SER A 82 -3.45 9.13 -11.53
C SER A 82 -2.36 8.08 -11.70
N ILE A 83 -1.69 8.02 -12.86
CA ILE A 83 -0.62 7.05 -13.10
C ILE A 83 0.50 7.27 -12.08
N SER A 84 0.76 6.23 -11.28
CA SER A 84 1.79 6.29 -10.25
C SER A 84 3.19 5.99 -10.81
N PRO A 85 4.26 6.60 -10.26
CA PRO A 85 5.65 6.20 -10.56
C PRO A 85 5.95 4.73 -10.31
N LEU A 86 5.15 4.02 -9.51
CA LEU A 86 5.28 2.58 -9.31
C LEU A 86 5.18 1.81 -10.64
N SER A 87 4.39 2.30 -11.59
CA SER A 87 4.23 1.72 -12.93
C SER A 87 5.54 1.61 -13.73
N ASN A 88 6.58 2.37 -13.37
CA ASN A 88 7.89 2.30 -14.00
C ASN A 88 8.72 1.09 -13.55
N TYR A 89 8.31 0.40 -12.47
CA TYR A 89 9.08 -0.69 -11.85
C TYR A 89 8.34 -2.03 -11.82
N ILE A 90 7.02 -2.01 -11.96
CA ILE A 90 6.18 -3.20 -11.90
C ILE A 90 5.07 -3.14 -12.94
N THR A 91 4.78 -4.28 -13.56
CA THR A 91 3.67 -4.40 -14.50
C THR A 91 2.34 -4.54 -13.75
N ARG A 92 1.23 -4.19 -14.41
CA ARG A 92 -0.12 -4.37 -13.85
C ARG A 92 -0.38 -5.82 -13.40
N ALA A 93 -0.03 -6.79 -14.25
CA ALA A 93 -0.27 -8.21 -13.95
C ALA A 93 0.57 -8.71 -12.75
N GLU A 94 1.83 -8.26 -12.66
CA GLU A 94 2.68 -8.62 -11.52
C GLU A 94 2.17 -7.99 -10.23
N PHE A 95 1.77 -6.72 -10.27
CA PHE A 95 1.18 -6.02 -9.12
C PHE A 95 -0.10 -6.72 -8.64
N GLU A 96 -1.03 -6.99 -9.55
CA GLU A 96 -2.29 -7.67 -9.25
C GLU A 96 -2.05 -9.04 -8.61
N SER A 97 -1.12 -9.83 -9.16
CA SER A 97 -0.74 -11.13 -8.61
C SER A 97 -0.23 -11.02 -7.16
N ILE A 98 0.65 -10.06 -6.89
CA ILE A 98 1.21 -9.85 -5.55
C ILE A 98 0.12 -9.42 -4.57
N VAL A 99 -0.68 -8.40 -4.91
CA VAL A 99 -1.70 -7.88 -3.99
C VAL A 99 -2.81 -8.90 -3.78
N THR A 100 -3.19 -9.67 -4.79
CA THR A 100 -4.14 -10.79 -4.65
C THR A 100 -3.61 -11.82 -3.66
N LYS A 101 -2.31 -12.17 -3.72
CA LYS A 101 -1.71 -13.09 -2.76
C LYS A 101 -1.65 -12.51 -1.35
N ILE A 102 -1.31 -11.23 -1.20
CA ILE A 102 -1.36 -10.51 0.08
C ILE A 102 -2.77 -10.56 0.67
N ASN A 103 -3.79 -10.22 -0.11
CA ASN A 103 -5.20 -10.27 0.31
C ASN A 103 -5.63 -11.69 0.71
N SER A 104 -5.19 -12.72 -0.01
CA SER A 104 -5.44 -14.12 0.39
C SER A 104 -4.79 -14.50 1.73
N LEU A 105 -3.58 -14.01 2.01
CA LEU A 105 -2.92 -14.25 3.30
C LEU A 105 -3.57 -13.44 4.44
N LEU A 106 -4.08 -12.26 4.14
CA LEU A 106 -4.90 -11.47 5.08
C LEU A 106 -6.22 -12.18 5.37
N TRP A 107 -6.85 -12.79 4.37
CA TRP A 107 -8.03 -13.63 4.57
C TRP A 107 -7.73 -14.84 5.47
N GLU A 108 -6.62 -15.56 5.26
CA GLU A 108 -6.22 -16.66 6.16
C GLU A 108 -6.03 -16.19 7.61
N ARG A 109 -5.53 -14.96 7.79
CA ARG A 109 -5.23 -14.37 9.10
C ARG A 109 -6.46 -13.83 9.82
N PHE A 110 -7.33 -13.13 9.11
CA PHE A 110 -8.46 -12.37 9.67
C PHE A 110 -9.83 -12.95 9.33
N GLY A 111 -9.95 -13.71 8.24
CA GLY A 111 -11.21 -14.31 7.76
C GLY A 111 -11.72 -15.47 8.60
N ASN A 112 -10.92 -15.98 9.56
CA ASN A 112 -11.41 -16.92 10.56
C ASN A 112 -12.24 -16.18 11.62
N THR A 113 -13.53 -16.46 11.70
CA THR A 113 -14.51 -15.87 12.65
C THR A 113 -14.06 -15.89 14.11
N TRP A 114 -13.24 -16.85 14.50
CA TRP A 114 -12.63 -16.92 15.83
C TRP A 114 -11.69 -15.74 16.12
N PHE A 115 -10.99 -15.22 15.12
CA PHE A 115 -10.18 -14.01 15.27
C PHE A 115 -11.05 -12.79 15.56
N ASN A 116 -12.18 -12.62 14.85
CA ASN A 116 -13.14 -11.55 15.12
C ASN A 116 -13.75 -11.65 16.53
N PHE A 117 -14.06 -12.88 16.98
CA PHE A 117 -14.56 -13.13 18.33
C PHE A 117 -13.53 -12.74 19.41
N TRP A 118 -12.28 -13.18 19.27
CA TRP A 118 -11.21 -12.81 20.19
C TRP A 118 -10.81 -11.35 20.08
N TRP A 119 -10.87 -10.75 18.89
CA TRP A 119 -10.60 -9.32 18.66
C TRP A 119 -11.63 -8.45 19.38
N VAL A 120 -12.91 -8.79 19.29
CA VAL A 120 -13.98 -8.10 20.04
C VAL A 120 -13.80 -8.30 21.54
N ILE A 121 -13.51 -9.51 22.01
CA ILE A 121 -13.27 -9.78 23.44
C ILE A 121 -12.04 -9.03 23.95
N ILE A 122 -10.94 -8.99 23.19
CA ILE A 122 -9.70 -8.29 23.56
C ILE A 122 -9.95 -6.78 23.58
N ASN A 123 -10.63 -6.20 22.59
CA ASN A 123 -10.97 -4.78 22.60
C ASN A 123 -11.95 -4.42 23.74
N MET A 124 -12.87 -5.33 24.08
CA MET A 124 -13.81 -5.15 25.19
C MET A 124 -13.13 -5.27 26.57
N LEU A 125 -12.22 -6.22 26.75
CA LEU A 125 -11.50 -6.46 28.01
C LEU A 125 -10.31 -5.49 28.20
N MET A 126 -9.71 -5.01 27.12
CA MET A 126 -8.48 -4.23 27.13
C MET A 126 -8.69 -2.78 26.72
N TYR A 127 -9.85 -2.21 27.08
CA TYR A 127 -10.17 -0.77 26.94
C TYR A 127 -8.88 0.04 27.14
N ASP A 128 -8.35 0.60 26.04
CA ASP A 128 -7.23 1.55 25.98
C ASP A 128 -5.76 1.09 25.79
N LEU A 129 -5.45 -0.10 25.23
CA LEU A 129 -4.04 -0.47 24.93
C LEU A 129 -3.77 -0.95 23.48
N PRO A 130 -3.50 -0.04 22.52
CA PRO A 130 -3.41 -0.38 21.09
C PRO A 130 -2.10 -1.05 20.64
N ARG A 131 -1.05 -1.11 21.49
CA ARG A 131 0.31 -1.52 21.05
C ARG A 131 0.86 -2.79 21.70
N GLY A 132 0.38 -3.18 22.88
CA GLY A 132 0.89 -4.34 23.63
C GLY A 132 0.23 -5.66 23.24
N SER A 133 -1.08 -5.63 22.97
CA SER A 133 -1.92 -6.80 22.72
C SER A 133 -1.48 -7.59 21.47
N VAL A 134 -1.12 -6.90 20.39
CA VAL A 134 -0.62 -7.53 19.15
C VAL A 134 0.71 -8.26 19.37
N ARG A 135 1.62 -7.71 20.19
CA ARG A 135 2.90 -8.36 20.52
C ARG A 135 2.72 -9.58 21.40
N ILE A 136 1.86 -9.50 22.40
CA ILE A 136 1.55 -10.62 23.32
C ILE A 136 0.92 -11.77 22.53
N TRP A 137 0.02 -11.48 21.59
CA TRP A 137 -0.62 -12.51 20.78
C TRP A 137 0.35 -13.16 19.79
N LYS A 138 1.23 -12.39 19.14
CA LYS A 138 2.33 -12.95 18.32
C LYS A 138 3.28 -13.84 19.11
N PHE A 139 3.56 -13.47 20.35
CA PHE A 139 4.37 -14.27 21.26
C PHE A 139 3.66 -15.58 21.65
N LEU A 140 2.35 -15.54 21.90
CA LEU A 140 1.56 -16.70 22.33
C LEU A 140 1.25 -17.69 21.20
N THR A 141 1.02 -17.22 19.97
CA THR A 141 0.58 -18.11 18.88
C THR A 141 1.72 -18.73 18.09
N GLY A 142 2.97 -18.25 18.25
CA GLY A 142 4.16 -18.82 17.60
C GLY A 142 4.04 -18.97 16.07
N THR A 143 3.04 -18.32 15.47
CA THR A 143 2.64 -18.61 14.10
C THR A 143 3.59 -17.86 13.19
N LYS A 144 4.37 -18.58 12.36
CA LYS A 144 5.14 -17.97 11.29
C LYS A 144 4.18 -17.12 10.47
N ASP A 145 4.39 -15.81 10.51
CA ASP A 145 3.54 -14.85 9.84
C ASP A 145 3.74 -15.02 8.32
N LYS A 146 2.86 -15.83 7.70
CA LYS A 146 2.94 -16.17 6.26
C LYS A 146 2.93 -14.91 5.41
N LEU A 147 2.18 -13.88 5.83
CA LEU A 147 2.14 -12.57 5.20
C LEU A 147 3.52 -11.92 5.19
N GLU A 148 4.16 -11.79 6.35
CA GLU A 148 5.50 -11.20 6.44
C GLU A 148 6.54 -12.02 5.70
N SER A 149 6.42 -13.34 5.73
CA SER A 149 7.32 -14.24 4.99
C SER A 149 7.20 -14.01 3.48
N TYR A 150 5.97 -13.89 2.97
CA TYR A 150 5.70 -13.60 1.56
C TYR A 150 6.20 -12.21 1.15
N ILE A 151 5.91 -11.17 1.94
CA ILE A 151 6.38 -9.80 1.67
C ILE A 151 7.92 -9.76 1.63
N ASN A 152 8.59 -10.44 2.56
CA ASN A 152 10.05 -10.52 2.57
C ASN A 152 10.61 -11.29 1.38
N GLU A 153 9.92 -12.33 0.91
CA GLU A 153 10.30 -13.06 -0.30
C GLU A 153 10.18 -12.19 -1.55
N VAL A 154 9.07 -11.47 -1.70
CA VAL A 154 8.84 -10.53 -2.81
C VAL A 154 9.88 -9.42 -2.80
N ASN A 155 10.17 -8.82 -1.65
CA ASN A 155 11.19 -7.79 -1.53
C ASN A 155 12.59 -8.32 -1.89
N LYS A 156 12.95 -9.52 -1.41
CA LYS A 156 14.21 -10.18 -1.80
C LYS A 156 14.27 -10.47 -3.31
N ARG A 157 13.13 -10.72 -3.95
CA ARG A 157 13.07 -10.89 -5.41
C ARG A 157 13.36 -9.55 -6.10
N PHE A 158 12.74 -8.45 -5.67
CA PHE A 158 13.02 -7.12 -6.20
C PHE A 158 14.50 -6.74 -6.04
N ASP A 159 15.10 -7.00 -4.87
CA ASP A 159 16.52 -6.75 -4.65
C ASP A 159 17.42 -7.55 -5.61
N ARG A 160 17.08 -8.82 -5.89
CA ARG A 160 17.84 -9.66 -6.85
C ARG A 160 17.70 -9.20 -8.30
N GLU A 161 16.57 -8.60 -8.64
CA GLU A 161 16.28 -8.07 -9.97
C GLU A 161 16.70 -6.61 -10.13
N ASP A 162 17.46 -6.07 -9.16
CA ASP A 162 17.91 -4.66 -9.12
C ASP A 162 16.76 -3.65 -9.25
N ARG A 163 15.56 -4.03 -8.79
CA ARG A 163 14.41 -3.15 -8.73
C ARG A 163 14.41 -2.44 -7.39
N ASN A 164 14.67 -1.14 -7.41
CA ASN A 164 14.72 -0.29 -6.22
C ASN A 164 13.33 0.00 -5.60
N ILE A 165 12.49 -1.02 -5.45
CA ILE A 165 11.15 -0.94 -4.86
C ILE A 165 11.00 -1.92 -3.71
N ARG A 166 10.16 -1.58 -2.72
CA ARG A 166 9.94 -2.43 -1.56
C ARG A 166 8.52 -2.30 -1.01
N ILE A 167 7.88 -3.42 -0.72
CA ILE A 167 6.61 -3.47 -0.02
C ILE A 167 6.88 -3.33 1.48
N VAL A 168 6.17 -2.41 2.12
CA VAL A 168 6.17 -2.26 3.57
C VAL A 168 5.11 -3.17 4.17
N SER A 169 5.48 -3.89 5.23
CA SER A 169 4.53 -4.65 6.03
C SER A 169 3.33 -3.78 6.43
N PRO A 170 2.09 -4.19 6.08
CA PRO A 170 0.87 -3.49 6.51
C PRO A 170 0.75 -3.37 8.03
N GLU A 171 1.39 -4.23 8.81
CA GLU A 171 1.37 -4.12 10.27
C GLU A 171 1.98 -2.80 10.77
N LYS A 172 2.95 -2.25 10.03
CA LYS A 172 3.65 -1.02 10.43
C LYS A 172 2.74 0.21 10.41
N ASN A 173 1.68 0.20 9.60
CA ASN A 173 0.70 1.27 9.55
C ASN A 173 -0.68 0.82 10.08
N GLY A 174 -0.78 -0.33 10.73
CA GLY A 174 -2.05 -0.82 11.27
C GLY A 174 -3.04 -1.28 10.20
N PHE A 175 -2.54 -1.73 9.05
CA PHE A 175 -3.31 -2.22 7.90
C PHE A 175 -4.16 -1.15 7.20
N VAL A 176 -3.85 0.13 7.36
CA VAL A 176 -4.62 1.24 6.75
C VAL A 176 -4.34 1.42 5.26
N SER A 177 -3.17 0.97 4.79
CA SER A 177 -2.76 1.00 3.39
C SER A 177 -1.66 -0.03 3.14
N LEU A 178 -1.50 -0.45 1.89
CA LEU A 178 -0.33 -1.23 1.47
C LEU A 178 0.67 -0.28 0.82
N ASP A 179 1.75 0.02 1.54
CA ASP A 179 2.72 1.04 1.15
C ASP A 179 3.85 0.43 0.33
N TRP A 180 4.10 1.00 -0.84
CA TRP A 180 5.22 0.68 -1.70
C TRP A 180 6.26 1.80 -1.65
N ILE A 181 7.44 1.48 -1.14
CA ILE A 181 8.60 2.36 -1.22
C ILE A 181 9.17 2.29 -2.63
N ILE A 182 9.42 3.46 -3.19
CA ILE A 182 10.02 3.66 -4.51
C ILE A 182 11.13 4.71 -4.43
N PRO A 183 12.02 4.80 -5.43
CA PRO A 183 13.03 5.85 -5.50
C PRO A 183 12.38 7.24 -5.57
N SER A 184 13.07 8.26 -5.04
CA SER A 184 12.64 9.66 -5.19
C SER A 184 12.52 10.04 -6.66
N GLN A 185 11.46 10.77 -6.98
CA GLN A 185 11.26 11.39 -8.28
C GLN A 185 11.89 12.80 -8.25
N ALA A 186 13.15 12.89 -7.83
CA ALA A 186 13.83 14.17 -7.68
C ALA A 186 13.89 14.90 -9.03
N ALA A 187 13.71 16.23 -8.99
CA ALA A 187 13.69 17.07 -10.18
C ALA A 187 15.09 17.40 -10.71
#